data_AF-A0A8M1FKZ3-F1
#
_entry.id   AF-A0A8M1FKZ3-F1
#
_cell.length_a   1.000
_cell.length_b   1.000
_cell.length_c   1.000
_cell.angle_alpha   90.00
_cell.angle_beta   90.00
_cell.angle_gamma   90.00
#
_symmetry.space_group_name_H-M   'P 1'
#
loop_
_entity.id
_entity.type
_entity.pdbx_description
1 polymer ?
#
loop_
_entity_poly.entity_id
_entity_poly.type
_entity_poly.pdbx_seq_one_letter_code
_entity_poly.pdbx_strand_id
1 'polypeptide(L)'
;MPVPAPLSSLTLYSQLYFCLSPENSLESPDNSSSSIIEEKKEKHGEKVTVIVPDRSANPFHTSGDVDFFLLREQEQNKSRTEREQKTTLQVHQKMTYSSKVSAKHTSLRRELQLEDEMLDQEVHAEAERLRAFRDHTAWKLCMTKEKKMESDNMSNYINQKRQLFLIQYALDMKRNEIQRLEMLAAKEEAELEQAEKSLEKDATLFDEFLRENDRSSVQALRAAEKETKAKVEKIIEIRELTTQITNIKSEISKFEDTLQHYKTYKDFLYKLSPKEWLEEKEKQHLDLKKTKEAPEPPKENTLFSTTRDKGPGNKSKTSSRDGQGPKKPWKFLQVARVGRLLSSTVSLQHSSQPTMSSGLDSKGSSSISTMYEDPDSDGEELELYFTEPQQLLDVFTKLEEQNLSLIQNTREMEEALEDLNFTLKNTQIRMDREVNQLKQWVTTLMMSITKEEESAAELELKARVFHYGEYKGAQEDKLLESLNRKVLDVYRHCIGAQQESSLGTVQMLTIIEHHLDELLENLERVPQIKIEQAEKAKEKERRLRLREEKVLMQKQLQEERLQRAQARAQAEIKKKRGRRLVSRSRPPALKAKREPEHVLMDDDEEEQLLFFT
;
A
#
# COMPACT_ATOMS: atom_id res chain seq x y z
N MET A 1 -34.40 24.84 8.37
CA MET A 1 -34.50 23.82 9.44
C MET A 1 -33.18 23.05 9.54
N PRO A 2 -32.82 22.50 10.72
CA PRO A 2 -31.55 22.90 11.35
C PRO A 2 -30.32 21.97 11.19
N VAL A 3 -29.16 22.60 10.95
CA VAL A 3 -27.92 22.67 11.78
C VAL A 3 -27.76 21.71 13.01
N PRO A 4 -26.53 21.34 13.49
CA PRO A 4 -25.40 20.67 12.78
C PRO A 4 -24.49 19.73 13.67
N ALA A 5 -23.35 19.26 13.11
CA ALA A 5 -22.01 19.15 13.76
C ALA A 5 -21.73 17.97 14.78
N PRO A 6 -20.51 17.85 15.37
CA PRO A 6 -19.28 17.39 14.68
C PRO A 6 -18.36 16.43 15.52
N LEU A 7 -17.03 16.49 15.28
CA LEU A 7 -15.87 15.85 15.96
C LEU A 7 -15.42 14.50 15.34
N SER A 8 -14.27 14.37 14.64
CA SER A 8 -12.82 14.55 14.97
C SER A 8 -12.18 13.24 15.53
N SER A 9 -10.89 12.92 15.37
CA SER A 9 -9.74 13.72 14.91
C SER A 9 -8.56 12.86 14.37
N LEU A 10 -7.63 13.54 13.66
CA LEU A 10 -6.17 13.29 13.55
C LEU A 10 -5.59 12.08 12.79
N THR A 11 -4.89 12.46 11.72
CA THR A 11 -4.00 11.77 10.76
C THR A 11 -2.53 11.61 11.21
N LEU A 12 -1.73 10.92 10.37
CA LEU A 12 -0.24 10.81 10.31
C LEU A 12 0.39 9.76 11.26
N TYR A 13 1.22 8.77 10.88
CA TYR A 13 2.09 8.43 9.71
C TYR A 13 3.55 8.92 9.81
N SER A 14 4.50 8.00 9.58
CA SER A 14 5.98 8.19 9.42
C SER A 14 6.84 8.39 10.71
N GLN A 15 8.15 8.05 10.82
CA GLN A 15 9.02 6.96 10.30
C GLN A 15 10.44 7.04 10.92
N LEU A 16 11.14 5.89 11.09
CA LEU A 16 12.61 5.64 11.29
C LEU A 16 13.51 6.59 12.14
N TYR A 17 14.34 5.96 13.01
CA TYR A 17 15.82 6.07 13.18
C TYR A 17 16.15 5.55 14.63
N PHE A 18 17.31 5.01 15.04
CA PHE A 18 18.47 4.28 14.50
C PHE A 18 19.49 4.18 15.68
N CYS A 19 20.46 3.26 15.64
CA CYS A 19 21.74 3.26 16.41
C CYS A 19 21.87 2.67 17.84
N LEU A 20 23.06 2.07 18.05
CA LEU A 20 23.87 1.81 19.27
C LEU A 20 23.70 0.53 20.13
N SER A 21 24.82 -0.21 20.18
CA SER A 21 25.37 -1.09 21.24
C SER A 21 26.76 -0.49 21.65
N PRO A 22 27.67 -1.08 22.48
CA PRO A 22 27.74 -2.42 23.12
C PRO A 22 28.17 -2.37 24.63
N GLU A 23 29.18 -3.17 25.06
CA GLU A 23 29.70 -3.47 26.43
C GLU A 23 28.93 -4.61 27.16
N ASN A 24 29.53 -5.77 27.53
CA ASN A 24 30.56 -6.10 28.56
C ASN A 24 30.03 -6.06 30.02
N SER A 25 30.35 -6.98 30.95
CA SER A 25 31.08 -8.28 30.92
C SER A 25 31.02 -8.97 32.31
N LEU A 26 31.05 -10.31 32.40
CA LEU A 26 31.37 -11.15 33.60
C LEU A 26 30.43 -10.95 34.84
N GLU A 27 29.99 -11.93 35.65
CA GLU A 27 30.59 -13.17 36.18
C GLU A 27 29.55 -14.30 36.44
N SER A 28 30.01 -15.42 36.99
CA SER A 28 29.28 -16.62 37.47
C SER A 28 29.92 -17.08 38.81
N PRO A 29 29.37 -17.97 39.66
CA PRO A 29 28.39 -19.06 39.42
C PRO A 29 27.18 -18.99 40.41
N ASP A 30 26.35 -19.99 40.73
CA ASP A 30 26.60 -21.44 40.92
C ASP A 30 25.31 -22.30 41.06
N ASN A 31 25.46 -23.63 40.90
CA ASN A 31 24.50 -24.73 41.23
C ASN A 31 23.13 -24.79 40.48
N SER A 32 22.83 -25.77 39.60
CA SER A 32 22.56 -27.23 39.80
C SER A 32 21.10 -27.52 40.24
N SER A 33 20.31 -28.52 39.77
CA SER A 33 20.42 -29.60 38.75
C SER A 33 19.00 -29.83 38.13
N SER A 34 18.76 -30.50 36.99
CA SER A 34 19.01 -31.94 36.76
C SER A 34 18.55 -32.44 35.36
N SER A 35 19.10 -33.60 34.99
CA SER A 35 18.87 -34.47 33.82
C SER A 35 17.54 -34.39 33.03
N ILE A 36 17.68 -34.33 31.70
CA ILE A 36 16.85 -35.08 30.73
C ILE A 36 17.77 -36.12 30.06
N ILE A 37 17.26 -37.32 29.78
CA ILE A 37 17.93 -38.37 29.02
C ILE A 37 17.17 -38.57 27.71
N GLU A 38 17.86 -38.49 26.56
CA GLU A 38 17.58 -39.37 25.43
C GLU A 38 18.72 -39.41 24.38
N GLU A 39 18.66 -40.48 23.58
CA GLU A 39 19.55 -41.00 22.53
C GLU A 39 20.59 -40.10 21.81
N LYS A 40 21.75 -40.71 21.51
CA LYS A 40 22.44 -40.53 20.22
C LYS A 40 22.73 -41.88 19.56
N LYS A 41 22.43 -41.96 18.27
CA LYS A 41 22.58 -43.18 17.45
C LYS A 41 24.03 -43.43 17.03
N GLU A 42 24.42 -44.70 17.04
CA GLU A 42 25.62 -45.17 16.36
C GLU A 42 25.48 -45.12 14.82
N LYS A 43 26.62 -45.23 14.13
CA LYS A 43 26.71 -45.76 12.77
C LYS A 43 27.92 -46.68 12.68
N HIS A 44 27.71 -47.94 12.28
CA HIS A 44 28.81 -48.86 11.99
C HIS A 44 29.65 -48.41 10.79
N GLY A 45 30.95 -48.71 10.86
CA GLY A 45 31.85 -48.82 9.72
C GLY A 45 32.68 -50.09 9.87
N GLU A 46 32.31 -51.15 9.15
CA GLU A 46 32.94 -52.47 9.26
C GLU A 46 34.17 -52.58 8.35
N LYS A 47 35.34 -52.94 8.90
CA LYS A 47 36.51 -53.38 8.12
C LYS A 47 37.38 -54.41 8.86
N VAL A 48 37.34 -55.63 8.31
CA VAL A 48 38.47 -56.57 8.06
C VAL A 48 39.46 -56.86 9.21
N THR A 49 39.51 -58.13 9.59
CA THR A 49 40.51 -58.72 10.49
C THR A 49 41.92 -58.80 9.88
N VAL A 50 42.93 -58.46 10.68
CA VAL A 50 44.35 -58.83 10.46
C VAL A 50 44.93 -59.30 11.79
N ILE A 51 45.79 -60.31 11.76
CA ILE A 51 46.27 -61.01 12.97
C ILE A 51 47.51 -60.30 13.57
N VAL A 52 47.42 -60.09 14.90
CA VAL A 52 48.47 -59.92 15.94
C VAL A 52 49.94 -59.89 15.48
N PRO A 53 50.69 -58.85 15.90
CA PRO A 53 51.90 -59.12 16.71
C PRO A 53 51.79 -58.70 18.18
N ASP A 54 52.52 -59.41 19.04
CA ASP A 54 52.60 -59.22 20.50
C ASP A 54 53.13 -57.84 20.91
N ARG A 55 52.64 -57.32 22.05
CA ARG A 55 53.06 -56.06 22.70
C ARG A 55 53.21 -56.16 24.22
N SER A 56 53.51 -57.35 24.74
CA SER A 56 53.82 -57.61 26.15
C SER A 56 55.09 -56.93 26.69
N ALA A 57 55.93 -56.34 25.81
CA ALA A 57 57.28 -55.85 26.14
C ALA A 57 57.43 -54.31 26.22
N ASN A 58 56.49 -53.59 26.84
CA ASN A 58 56.65 -52.16 27.15
C ASN A 58 56.30 -51.85 28.62
N PRO A 59 57.28 -51.49 29.48
CA PRO A 59 57.05 -51.24 30.92
C PRO A 59 56.23 -49.97 31.22
N PHE A 60 55.88 -49.16 30.21
CA PHE A 60 55.01 -47.99 30.34
C PHE A 60 53.63 -48.16 29.68
N HIS A 61 53.23 -49.37 29.29
CA HIS A 61 51.91 -49.62 28.74
C HIS A 61 50.90 -49.96 29.85
N THR A 62 50.04 -48.99 30.21
CA THR A 62 48.83 -49.27 30.99
C THR A 62 47.88 -50.14 30.17
N SER A 63 47.41 -51.25 30.74
CA SER A 63 46.37 -52.11 30.16
C SER A 63 45.07 -51.31 29.97
N GLY A 64 44.53 -51.28 28.75
CA GLY A 64 43.41 -50.40 28.38
C GLY A 64 42.06 -50.73 29.00
N ASP A 65 41.94 -51.83 29.74
CA ASP A 65 40.69 -52.37 30.30
C ASP A 65 40.50 -52.05 31.80
N VAL A 66 41.25 -51.06 32.30
CA VAL A 66 41.08 -50.49 33.64
C VAL A 66 40.92 -48.98 33.50
N ASP A 67 39.69 -48.49 33.69
CA ASP A 67 39.43 -47.05 33.63
C ASP A 67 40.17 -46.33 34.78
N PHE A 68 41.25 -45.66 34.40
CA PHE A 68 42.12 -44.92 35.30
C PHE A 68 41.37 -43.82 36.05
N PHE A 69 40.30 -43.26 35.47
CA PHE A 69 39.49 -42.24 36.14
C PHE A 69 38.63 -42.86 37.24
N LEU A 70 37.99 -44.01 37.01
CA LEU A 70 37.27 -44.76 38.05
C LEU A 70 38.20 -45.23 39.17
N LEU A 71 39.41 -45.72 38.86
CA LEU A 71 40.36 -46.10 39.91
C LEU A 71 40.86 -44.89 40.71
N ARG A 72 41.11 -43.75 40.05
CA ARG A 72 41.50 -42.47 40.67
C ARG A 72 40.36 -41.87 41.50
N GLU A 73 39.12 -42.01 41.07
CA GLU A 73 37.94 -41.58 41.80
C GLU A 73 37.69 -42.49 43.01
N GLN A 74 37.84 -43.81 42.87
CA GLN A 74 37.78 -44.74 44.01
C GLN A 74 38.91 -44.49 45.01
N GLU A 75 40.13 -44.20 44.55
CA GLU A 75 41.27 -43.77 45.39
C GLU A 75 40.95 -42.45 46.10
N GLN A 76 40.42 -41.44 45.41
CA GLN A 76 39.98 -40.19 46.03
C GLN A 76 38.86 -40.40 47.04
N ASN A 77 37.86 -41.25 46.76
CA ASN A 77 36.73 -41.50 47.65
C ASN A 77 37.16 -42.29 48.89
N LYS A 78 38.04 -43.28 48.76
CA LYS A 78 38.74 -43.90 49.91
C LYS A 78 39.53 -42.86 50.70
N SER A 79 40.21 -41.94 50.01
CA SER A 79 40.96 -40.85 50.65
C SER A 79 40.06 -39.79 51.33
N ARG A 80 38.81 -39.60 50.86
CA ARG A 80 37.79 -38.72 51.48
C ARG A 80 37.21 -39.37 52.74
N THR A 81 36.76 -40.61 52.66
CA THR A 81 36.27 -41.35 53.85
C THR A 81 37.38 -41.55 54.89
N GLU A 82 38.62 -41.78 54.46
CA GLU A 82 39.80 -41.77 55.34
C GLU A 82 40.06 -40.40 56.00
N ARG A 83 39.65 -39.28 55.39
CA ARG A 83 39.74 -37.94 56.02
C ARG A 83 38.58 -37.73 56.99
N GLU A 84 37.37 -38.13 56.63
CA GLU A 84 36.16 -38.04 57.46
C GLU A 84 36.28 -38.89 58.74
N GLN A 85 36.76 -40.13 58.64
CA GLN A 85 37.10 -40.95 59.82
C GLN A 85 38.22 -40.30 60.67
N LYS A 86 39.07 -39.45 60.07
CA LYS A 86 40.09 -38.68 60.78
C LYS A 86 39.60 -37.31 61.24
N THR A 87 38.40 -36.84 60.89
CA THR A 87 37.79 -35.66 61.55
C THR A 87 37.13 -36.08 62.86
N THR A 88 36.38 -37.18 62.87
CA THR A 88 35.63 -37.70 64.04
C THR A 88 36.50 -38.19 65.20
N LEU A 89 37.70 -38.71 64.94
CA LEU A 89 38.66 -39.09 66.00
C LEU A 89 39.12 -37.88 66.83
N GLN A 90 39.47 -38.11 68.10
CA GLN A 90 40.00 -37.05 68.97
C GLN A 90 41.47 -36.73 68.64
N VAL A 91 41.92 -35.50 68.92
CA VAL A 91 43.25 -34.99 68.49
C VAL A 91 44.41 -35.90 68.93
N HIS A 92 44.38 -36.41 70.16
CA HIS A 92 45.44 -37.29 70.69
C HIS A 92 45.53 -38.66 69.99
N GLN A 93 44.50 -39.06 69.25
CA GLN A 93 44.43 -40.33 68.50
C GLN A 93 44.93 -40.17 67.05
N LYS A 94 45.18 -38.94 66.58
CA LYS A 94 45.59 -38.65 65.20
C LYS A 94 47.12 -38.76 65.08
N MET A 95 47.60 -39.96 64.76
CA MET A 95 49.03 -40.22 64.50
C MET A 95 49.64 -39.19 63.53
N THR A 96 50.76 -38.58 63.92
CA THR A 96 51.56 -37.69 63.08
C THR A 96 52.19 -38.43 61.89
N TYR A 97 52.58 -37.68 60.85
CA TYR A 97 53.08 -38.28 59.59
C TYR A 97 54.30 -39.19 59.80
N SER A 98 55.29 -38.76 60.59
CA SER A 98 56.47 -39.58 60.94
C SER A 98 56.07 -40.90 61.64
N SER A 99 55.14 -40.82 62.61
CA SER A 99 54.61 -42.01 63.30
C SER A 99 53.94 -42.98 62.32
N LYS A 100 53.18 -42.48 61.34
CA LYS A 100 52.55 -43.32 60.29
C LYS A 100 53.56 -44.01 59.37
N VAL A 101 54.67 -43.36 59.01
CA VAL A 101 55.72 -43.98 58.19
C VAL A 101 56.45 -45.06 58.98
N SER A 102 56.82 -44.77 60.24
CA SER A 102 57.39 -45.78 61.15
C SER A 102 56.44 -46.97 61.35
N ALA A 103 55.16 -46.71 61.59
CA ALA A 103 54.14 -47.74 61.76
C ALA A 103 54.07 -48.69 60.56
N LYS A 104 54.16 -48.20 59.30
CA LYS A 104 54.21 -49.04 58.10
C LYS A 104 55.44 -49.96 58.08
N HIS A 105 56.63 -49.47 58.41
CA HIS A 105 57.82 -50.33 58.51
C HIS A 105 57.73 -51.35 59.67
N THR A 106 57.08 -51.01 60.79
CA THR A 106 56.78 -52.01 61.83
C THR A 106 55.70 -53.01 61.41
N SER A 107 54.79 -52.63 60.50
CA SER A 107 53.78 -53.54 59.93
C SER A 107 54.47 -54.57 59.07
N LEU A 108 55.26 -54.15 58.07
CA LEU A 108 55.99 -55.06 57.18
C LEU A 108 56.98 -55.95 57.94
N ARG A 109 57.62 -55.44 59.01
CA ARG A 109 58.46 -56.28 59.88
C ARG A 109 57.64 -57.30 60.69
N ARG A 110 56.46 -56.94 61.20
CA ARG A 110 55.55 -57.92 61.83
C ARG A 110 55.00 -58.92 60.83
N GLU A 111 54.76 -58.51 59.60
CA GLU A 111 54.26 -59.37 58.51
C GLU A 111 55.30 -60.43 58.14
N LEU A 112 56.56 -60.03 57.96
CA LEU A 112 57.69 -60.96 57.79
C LEU A 112 57.96 -61.81 59.04
N GLN A 113 57.84 -61.25 60.25
CA GLN A 113 57.96 -62.06 61.47
C GLN A 113 56.80 -63.05 61.63
N LEU A 114 55.59 -62.72 61.18
CA LEU A 114 54.47 -63.67 61.14
C LEU A 114 54.66 -64.72 60.06
N GLU A 115 55.35 -64.41 58.97
CA GLU A 115 55.72 -65.37 57.91
C GLU A 115 56.83 -66.33 58.40
N ASP A 116 57.87 -65.82 59.05
CA ASP A 116 58.88 -66.63 59.76
C ASP A 116 58.23 -67.47 60.89
N GLU A 117 57.37 -66.87 61.73
CA GLU A 117 56.64 -67.58 62.79
C GLU A 117 55.64 -68.61 62.25
N MET A 118 55.07 -68.41 61.05
CA MET A 118 54.23 -69.40 60.36
C MET A 118 55.08 -70.56 59.83
N LEU A 119 56.26 -70.29 59.25
CA LEU A 119 57.19 -71.32 58.80
C LEU A 119 57.75 -72.13 59.98
N ASP A 120 58.15 -71.46 61.08
CA ASP A 120 58.55 -72.13 62.32
C ASP A 120 57.39 -72.91 62.94
N GLN A 121 56.14 -72.41 62.87
CA GLN A 121 54.95 -73.16 63.30
C GLN A 121 54.65 -74.36 62.41
N GLU A 122 54.84 -74.29 61.10
CA GLU A 122 54.64 -75.42 60.19
C GLU A 122 55.75 -76.47 60.35
N VAL A 123 57.00 -76.04 60.52
CA VAL A 123 58.13 -76.90 60.91
C VAL A 123 57.91 -77.51 62.30
N HIS A 124 57.37 -76.77 63.26
CA HIS A 124 56.98 -77.32 64.56
C HIS A 124 55.82 -78.32 64.44
N ALA A 125 54.79 -78.03 63.65
CA ALA A 125 53.66 -78.93 63.43
C ALA A 125 54.08 -80.21 62.68
N GLU A 126 55.00 -80.13 61.72
CA GLU A 126 55.59 -81.29 61.07
C GLU A 126 56.52 -82.06 62.02
N ALA A 127 57.35 -81.37 62.81
CA ALA A 127 58.15 -82.00 63.86
C ALA A 127 57.30 -82.67 64.94
N GLU A 128 56.11 -82.14 65.25
CA GLU A 128 55.14 -82.75 66.17
C GLU A 128 54.36 -83.89 65.53
N ARG A 129 53.99 -83.80 64.24
CA ARG A 129 53.47 -84.96 63.48
C ARG A 129 54.49 -86.10 63.45
N LEU A 130 55.77 -85.79 63.20
CA LEU A 130 56.87 -86.76 63.22
C LEU A 130 57.16 -87.27 64.65
N ARG A 131 57.04 -86.44 65.69
CA ARG A 131 57.15 -86.85 67.09
C ARG A 131 56.00 -87.79 67.47
N ALA A 132 54.76 -87.42 67.21
CA ALA A 132 53.58 -88.26 67.43
C ALA A 132 53.65 -89.58 66.63
N PHE A 133 54.18 -89.57 65.41
CA PHE A 133 54.42 -90.79 64.64
C PHE A 133 55.51 -91.66 65.27
N ARG A 134 56.62 -91.07 65.74
CA ARG A 134 57.67 -91.77 66.50
C ARG A 134 57.14 -92.31 67.83
N ASP A 135 56.31 -91.57 68.55
CA ASP A 135 55.74 -91.96 69.84
C ASP A 135 54.68 -93.06 69.68
N HIS A 136 53.84 -93.00 68.65
CA HIS A 136 52.93 -94.09 68.27
C HIS A 136 53.70 -95.35 67.83
N THR A 137 54.82 -95.19 67.12
CA THR A 137 55.72 -96.31 66.74
C THR A 137 56.44 -96.89 67.96
N ALA A 138 56.91 -96.04 68.87
CA ALA A 138 57.56 -96.42 70.13
C ALA A 138 56.56 -97.08 71.10
N TRP A 139 55.32 -96.61 71.15
CA TRP A 139 54.22 -97.23 71.90
C TRP A 139 53.89 -98.62 71.34
N LYS A 140 53.76 -98.76 70.01
CA LYS A 140 53.63 -100.08 69.36
C LYS A 140 54.81 -101.00 69.72
N LEU A 141 56.05 -100.51 69.61
CA LEU A 141 57.26 -101.23 70.01
C LEU A 141 57.34 -101.54 71.52
N CYS A 142 56.65 -100.79 72.36
CA CYS A 142 56.57 -101.04 73.81
C CYS A 142 55.47 -102.08 74.13
N MET A 143 54.37 -102.08 73.38
CA MET A 143 53.31 -103.10 73.47
C MET A 143 53.72 -104.45 72.86
N THR A 144 54.65 -104.48 71.90
CA THR A 144 55.17 -105.72 71.30
C THR A 144 56.44 -106.27 71.95
N LYS A 145 57.03 -105.58 72.94
CA LYS A 145 58.12 -106.14 73.76
C LYS A 145 57.54 -107.11 74.78
N GLU A 146 57.98 -108.36 74.72
CA GLU A 146 57.58 -109.40 75.67
C GLU A 146 57.89 -108.98 77.12
N LYS A 147 56.84 -108.65 77.88
CA LYS A 147 56.95 -108.66 79.34
C LYS A 147 57.10 -110.10 79.79
N LYS A 148 58.15 -110.38 80.58
CA LYS A 148 58.33 -111.67 81.22
C LYS A 148 57.07 -112.01 82.03
N MET A 149 56.46 -113.14 81.71
CA MET A 149 55.22 -113.59 82.32
C MET A 149 55.49 -114.06 83.75
N GLU A 150 55.21 -113.19 84.72
CA GLU A 150 55.03 -113.62 86.11
C GLU A 150 53.86 -114.61 86.17
N SER A 151 53.94 -115.62 87.05
CA SER A 151 52.97 -116.71 87.07
C SER A 151 51.58 -116.21 87.46
N ASP A 152 50.68 -116.09 86.48
CA ASP A 152 49.35 -115.52 86.65
C ASP A 152 48.55 -116.30 87.71
N ASN A 153 48.33 -115.65 88.86
CA ASN A 153 47.38 -116.13 89.86
C ASN A 153 45.98 -116.15 89.22
N MET A 154 45.17 -117.19 89.47
CA MET A 154 43.90 -117.44 88.75
C MET A 154 42.97 -116.20 88.70
N SER A 155 42.94 -115.42 89.77
CA SER A 155 42.19 -114.15 89.85
C SER A 155 42.66 -113.10 88.82
N ASN A 156 43.97 -112.98 88.61
CA ASN A 156 44.55 -112.06 87.64
C ASN A 156 44.16 -112.46 86.21
N TYR A 157 44.30 -113.74 85.84
CA TYR A 157 43.86 -114.24 84.54
C TYR A 157 42.37 -113.98 84.29
N ILE A 158 41.51 -114.26 85.27
CA ILE A 158 40.06 -113.97 85.19
C ILE A 158 39.81 -112.47 84.99
N ASN A 159 40.53 -111.60 85.71
CA ASN A 159 40.36 -110.15 85.60
C ASN A 159 40.94 -109.57 84.30
N GLN A 160 42.07 -110.07 83.80
CA GLN A 160 42.60 -109.74 82.47
C GLN A 160 41.60 -110.13 81.38
N LYS A 161 41.02 -111.34 81.45
CA LYS A 161 39.98 -111.76 80.49
C LYS A 161 38.73 -110.88 80.59
N ARG A 162 38.27 -110.51 81.78
CA ARG A 162 37.18 -109.54 81.97
C ARG A 162 37.49 -108.17 81.36
N GLN A 163 38.70 -107.64 81.56
CA GLN A 163 39.14 -106.39 80.95
C GLN A 163 39.20 -106.49 79.42
N LEU A 164 39.71 -107.59 78.88
CA LEU A 164 39.72 -107.86 77.44
C LEU A 164 38.31 -107.92 76.86
N PHE A 165 37.37 -108.62 77.51
CA PHE A 165 35.96 -108.65 77.10
C PHE A 165 35.30 -107.27 77.19
N LEU A 166 35.60 -106.47 78.21
CA LEU A 166 35.05 -105.12 78.35
C LEU A 166 35.59 -104.16 77.28
N ILE A 167 36.89 -104.24 76.96
CA ILE A 167 37.52 -103.46 75.87
C ILE A 167 36.98 -103.91 74.51
N GLN A 168 36.87 -105.22 74.27
CA GLN A 168 36.28 -105.77 73.04
C GLN A 168 34.83 -105.29 72.86
N TYR A 169 34.00 -105.42 73.91
CA TYR A 169 32.62 -104.91 73.90
C TYR A 169 32.55 -103.40 73.64
N ALA A 170 33.42 -102.60 74.28
CA ALA A 170 33.47 -101.16 74.05
C ALA A 170 33.91 -100.81 72.60
N LEU A 171 34.87 -101.54 72.03
CA LEU A 171 35.30 -101.39 70.64
C LEU A 171 34.18 -101.77 69.66
N ASP A 172 33.48 -102.88 69.90
CA ASP A 172 32.40 -103.33 69.03
C ASP A 172 31.17 -102.44 69.12
N MET A 173 30.81 -101.96 70.32
CA MET A 173 29.78 -100.92 70.49
C MET A 173 30.16 -99.61 69.77
N LYS A 174 31.44 -99.22 69.78
CA LYS A 174 31.91 -98.03 69.04
C LYS A 174 31.93 -98.25 67.53
N ARG A 175 32.32 -99.43 67.05
CA ARG A 175 32.22 -99.82 65.62
C ARG A 175 30.77 -99.77 65.14
N ASN A 176 29.83 -100.31 65.92
CA ASN A 176 28.41 -100.31 65.58
C ASN A 176 27.83 -98.89 65.49
N GLU A 177 28.21 -97.98 66.42
CA GLU A 177 27.76 -96.58 66.35
C GLU A 177 28.45 -95.80 65.22
N ILE A 178 29.73 -96.07 64.93
CA ILE A 178 30.42 -95.51 63.75
C ILE A 178 29.68 -95.94 62.47
N GLN A 179 29.38 -97.22 62.30
CA GLN A 179 28.59 -97.73 61.16
C GLN A 179 27.19 -97.11 61.10
N ARG A 180 26.54 -96.86 62.26
CA ARG A 180 25.24 -96.19 62.32
C ARG A 180 25.33 -94.73 61.84
N LEU A 181 26.42 -94.03 62.15
CA LEU A 181 26.67 -92.66 61.72
C LEU A 181 27.11 -92.60 60.25
N GLU A 182 27.94 -93.53 59.78
CA GLU A 182 28.32 -93.69 58.36
C GLU A 182 27.08 -93.92 57.49
N MET A 183 26.17 -94.81 57.92
CA MET A 183 24.90 -95.06 57.23
C MET A 183 23.94 -93.85 57.21
N LEU A 184 24.00 -92.98 58.23
CA LEU A 184 23.22 -91.74 58.24
C LEU A 184 23.84 -90.67 57.35
N ALA A 185 25.16 -90.48 57.43
CA ALA A 185 25.90 -89.54 56.59
C ALA A 185 25.74 -89.89 55.10
N ALA A 186 25.92 -91.15 54.71
CA ALA A 186 25.72 -91.60 53.33
C ALA A 186 24.27 -91.45 52.85
N LYS A 187 23.28 -91.49 53.76
CA LYS A 187 21.87 -91.22 53.42
C LYS A 187 21.63 -89.73 53.18
N GLU A 188 22.12 -88.85 54.06
CA GLU A 188 21.97 -87.40 53.88
C GLU A 188 22.79 -86.89 52.68
N GLU A 189 23.99 -87.44 52.44
CA GLU A 189 24.79 -87.18 51.24
C GLU A 189 24.04 -87.58 49.96
N ALA A 190 23.39 -88.76 49.93
CA ALA A 190 22.57 -89.18 48.79
C ALA A 190 21.28 -88.36 48.63
N GLU A 191 20.74 -87.75 49.69
CA GLU A 191 19.59 -86.83 49.61
C GLU A 191 20.03 -85.43 49.14
N LEU A 192 21.20 -84.96 49.55
CA LEU A 192 21.84 -83.73 49.06
C LEU A 192 22.24 -83.84 47.59
N GLU A 193 22.85 -84.96 47.16
CA GLU A 193 23.24 -85.18 45.77
C GLU A 193 22.01 -85.23 44.84
N GLN A 194 20.88 -85.75 45.32
CA GLN A 194 19.60 -85.68 44.61
C GLN A 194 19.04 -84.25 44.52
N ALA A 195 19.16 -83.46 45.60
CA ALA A 195 18.73 -82.06 45.61
C ALA A 195 19.59 -81.19 44.67
N GLU A 196 20.92 -81.35 44.69
CA GLU A 196 21.85 -80.70 43.77
C GLU A 196 21.52 -81.05 42.31
N LYS A 197 21.35 -82.34 42.00
CA LYS A 197 20.90 -82.82 40.67
C LYS A 197 19.49 -82.39 40.29
N SER A 198 18.66 -81.86 41.20
CA SER A 198 17.39 -81.21 40.85
C SER A 198 17.59 -79.72 40.55
N LEU A 199 18.41 -79.03 41.37
CA LEU A 199 18.70 -77.61 41.21
C LEU A 199 19.50 -77.32 39.93
N GLU A 200 20.44 -78.21 39.56
CA GLU A 200 21.16 -78.14 38.28
C GLU A 200 20.20 -78.23 37.08
N LYS A 201 19.24 -79.17 37.13
CA LYS A 201 18.22 -79.32 36.07
C LYS A 201 17.34 -78.09 35.99
N ASP A 202 16.83 -77.61 37.12
CA ASP A 202 16.01 -76.41 37.17
C ASP A 202 16.78 -75.19 36.62
N ALA A 203 18.06 -75.04 36.95
CA ALA A 203 18.92 -74.00 36.37
C ALA A 203 19.04 -74.12 34.83
N THR A 204 19.28 -75.32 34.29
CA THR A 204 19.31 -75.51 32.82
C THR A 204 17.97 -75.22 32.15
N LEU A 205 16.85 -75.53 32.82
CA LEU A 205 15.50 -75.22 32.34
C LEU A 205 15.19 -73.71 32.41
N PHE A 206 15.70 -72.99 33.42
CA PHE A 206 15.64 -71.53 33.47
C PHE A 206 16.46 -70.89 32.34
N ASP A 207 17.67 -71.39 32.07
CA ASP A 207 18.51 -70.90 30.95
C ASP A 207 17.88 -71.22 29.57
N GLU A 208 17.17 -72.34 29.42
CA GLU A 208 16.35 -72.61 28.23
C GLU A 208 15.14 -71.67 28.12
N PHE A 209 14.43 -71.44 29.24
CA PHE A 209 13.30 -70.53 29.28
C PHE A 209 13.69 -69.08 28.95
N LEU A 210 14.79 -68.58 29.52
CA LEU A 210 15.32 -67.24 29.22
C LEU A 210 15.71 -67.12 27.74
N ARG A 211 16.48 -68.08 27.21
CA ARG A 211 16.87 -68.09 25.80
C ARG A 211 15.68 -68.13 24.85
N GLU A 212 14.62 -68.90 25.15
CA GLU A 212 13.41 -68.90 24.32
C GLU A 212 12.55 -67.64 24.53
N ASN A 213 12.55 -67.03 25.72
CA ASN A 213 11.89 -65.75 25.96
C ASN A 213 12.55 -64.61 25.14
N ASP A 214 13.87 -64.50 25.19
CA ASP A 214 14.65 -63.55 24.39
C ASP A 214 14.49 -63.82 22.88
N ARG A 215 14.53 -65.09 22.47
CA ARG A 215 14.28 -65.49 21.09
C ARG A 215 12.86 -65.13 20.63
N SER A 216 11.87 -65.22 21.51
CA SER A 216 10.47 -64.86 21.25
C SER A 216 10.26 -63.36 21.20
N SER A 217 10.82 -62.60 22.15
CA SER A 217 10.73 -61.13 22.22
C SER A 217 11.44 -60.47 21.03
N VAL A 218 12.64 -60.95 20.66
CA VAL A 218 13.35 -60.51 19.46
C VAL A 218 12.61 -60.89 18.17
N GLN A 219 11.91 -62.03 18.11
CA GLN A 219 11.04 -62.36 16.98
C GLN A 219 9.83 -61.42 16.89
N ALA A 220 9.17 -61.11 18.01
CA ALA A 220 8.04 -60.17 18.06
C ALA A 220 8.47 -58.76 17.65
N LEU A 221 9.61 -58.28 18.14
CA LEU A 221 10.19 -56.99 17.75
C LEU A 221 10.53 -56.96 16.25
N ARG A 222 11.17 -58.00 15.71
CA ARG A 222 11.45 -58.14 14.27
C ARG A 222 10.19 -58.22 13.40
N ALA A 223 9.07 -58.73 13.93
CA ALA A 223 7.79 -58.71 13.24
C ALA A 223 7.20 -57.29 13.21
N ALA A 224 7.15 -56.61 14.36
CA ALA A 224 6.71 -55.22 14.46
C ALA A 224 7.56 -54.26 13.61
N GLU A 225 8.88 -54.46 13.54
CA GLU A 225 9.77 -53.73 12.62
C GLU A 225 9.41 -53.94 11.14
N LYS A 226 9.06 -55.17 10.73
CA LYS A 226 8.67 -55.45 9.34
C LYS A 226 7.32 -54.82 9.01
N GLU A 227 6.34 -54.91 9.91
CA GLU A 227 5.04 -54.28 9.74
C GLU A 227 5.13 -52.75 9.71
N THR A 228 5.97 -52.14 10.54
CA THR A 228 6.20 -50.69 10.53
C THR A 228 6.97 -50.22 9.29
N LYS A 229 7.97 -50.97 8.81
CA LYS A 229 8.64 -50.69 7.52
C LYS A 229 7.67 -50.76 6.35
N ALA A 230 6.90 -51.84 6.23
CA ALA A 230 5.86 -51.99 5.19
C ALA A 230 4.77 -50.89 5.28
N LYS A 231 4.40 -50.46 6.49
CA LYS A 231 3.50 -49.31 6.70
C LYS A 231 4.11 -48.00 6.19
N VAL A 232 5.40 -47.75 6.45
CA VAL A 232 6.10 -46.54 5.97
C VAL A 232 6.23 -46.56 4.45
N GLU A 233 6.59 -47.69 3.84
CA GLU A 233 6.61 -47.90 2.39
C GLU A 233 5.24 -47.56 1.76
N LYS A 234 4.15 -48.10 2.32
CA LYS A 234 2.78 -47.80 1.84
C LYS A 234 2.37 -46.34 2.07
N ILE A 235 2.88 -45.67 3.11
CA ILE A 235 2.66 -44.22 3.31
C ILE A 235 3.41 -43.39 2.25
N ILE A 236 4.58 -43.83 1.79
CA ILE A 236 5.33 -43.18 0.70
C ILE A 236 4.56 -43.34 -0.62
N GLU A 237 4.15 -44.57 -0.96
CA GLU A 237 3.34 -44.87 -2.14
C GLU A 237 2.01 -44.08 -2.17
N ILE A 238 1.31 -43.97 -1.04
CA ILE A 238 0.11 -43.13 -0.92
C ILE A 238 0.42 -41.65 -1.18
N ARG A 239 1.57 -41.13 -0.72
CA ARG A 239 1.99 -39.74 -0.97
C ARG A 239 2.32 -39.51 -2.44
N GLU A 240 3.07 -40.42 -3.06
CA GLU A 240 3.42 -40.35 -4.49
C GLU A 240 2.17 -40.38 -5.37
N LEU A 241 1.23 -41.30 -5.11
CA LEU A 241 -0.06 -41.35 -5.79
C LEU A 241 -0.90 -40.10 -5.52
N THR A 242 -0.86 -39.53 -4.31
CA THR A 242 -1.55 -38.26 -4.01
C THR A 242 -0.96 -37.11 -4.85
N THR A 243 0.37 -37.04 -4.99
CA THR A 243 1.04 -36.05 -5.84
C THR A 243 0.69 -36.24 -7.33
N GLN A 244 0.63 -37.48 -7.83
CA GLN A 244 0.17 -37.76 -9.18
C GLN A 244 -1.28 -37.30 -9.40
N ILE A 245 -2.18 -37.57 -8.44
CA ILE A 245 -3.58 -37.12 -8.48
C ILE A 245 -3.67 -35.59 -8.47
N THR A 246 -2.85 -34.86 -7.69
CA THR A 246 -2.85 -33.39 -7.72
C THR A 246 -2.29 -32.83 -9.03
N ASN A 247 -1.27 -33.47 -9.62
CA ASN A 247 -0.71 -33.05 -10.90
C ASN A 247 -1.73 -33.22 -12.02
N ILE A 248 -2.34 -34.41 -12.14
CA ILE A 248 -3.38 -34.73 -13.13
C ILE A 248 -4.58 -33.79 -12.96
N LYS A 249 -5.02 -33.50 -11.73
CA LYS A 249 -6.07 -32.49 -11.49
C LYS A 249 -5.66 -31.09 -11.96
N SER A 250 -4.41 -30.68 -11.75
CA SER A 250 -3.91 -29.39 -12.25
C SER A 250 -3.80 -29.34 -13.77
N GLU A 251 -3.64 -30.49 -14.44
CA GLU A 251 -3.64 -30.61 -15.89
C GLU A 251 -5.06 -30.58 -16.43
N ILE A 252 -5.98 -31.33 -15.83
CA ILE A 252 -7.43 -31.27 -16.12
C ILE A 252 -7.91 -29.82 -16.05
N SER A 253 -7.64 -29.07 -14.97
CA SER A 253 -8.12 -27.69 -14.89
C SER A 253 -7.47 -26.73 -15.91
N LYS A 254 -6.20 -26.95 -16.31
CA LYS A 254 -5.63 -26.21 -17.46
C LYS A 254 -6.35 -26.54 -18.76
N PHE A 255 -6.75 -27.79 -18.97
CA PHE A 255 -7.54 -28.19 -20.15
C PHE A 255 -8.99 -27.70 -20.07
N GLU A 256 -9.61 -27.64 -18.89
CA GLU A 256 -10.93 -27.04 -18.66
C GLU A 256 -10.89 -25.53 -18.98
N ASP A 257 -9.90 -24.80 -18.46
CA ASP A 257 -9.66 -23.38 -18.78
C ASP A 257 -9.45 -23.17 -20.28
N THR A 258 -8.59 -23.98 -20.90
CA THR A 258 -8.31 -23.92 -22.36
C THR A 258 -9.59 -24.20 -23.17
N LEU A 259 -10.40 -25.17 -22.76
CA LEU A 259 -11.69 -25.49 -23.37
C LEU A 259 -12.70 -24.34 -23.22
N GLN A 260 -12.70 -23.59 -22.11
CA GLN A 260 -13.52 -22.39 -21.98
C GLN A 260 -13.07 -21.27 -22.92
N HIS A 261 -11.76 -21.08 -23.12
CA HIS A 261 -11.24 -20.16 -24.14
C HIS A 261 -11.71 -20.58 -25.55
N TYR A 262 -11.56 -21.86 -25.91
CA TYR A 262 -12.05 -22.35 -27.20
C TYR A 262 -13.58 -22.27 -27.36
N LYS A 263 -14.37 -22.43 -26.28
CA LYS A 263 -15.83 -22.18 -26.29
C LYS A 263 -16.15 -20.72 -26.55
N THR A 264 -15.49 -19.78 -25.87
CA THR A 264 -15.73 -18.34 -26.12
C THR A 264 -15.28 -17.89 -27.50
N TYR A 265 -14.20 -18.47 -28.05
CA TYR A 265 -13.79 -18.24 -29.45
C TYR A 265 -14.78 -18.85 -30.45
N LYS A 266 -15.28 -20.07 -30.21
CA LYS A 266 -16.37 -20.67 -30.98
C LYS A 266 -17.59 -19.75 -31.01
N ASP A 267 -18.09 -19.35 -29.85
CA ASP A 267 -19.28 -18.49 -29.71
C ASP A 267 -19.08 -17.09 -30.35
N PHE A 268 -17.84 -16.61 -30.41
CA PHE A 268 -17.48 -15.38 -31.10
C PHE A 268 -17.49 -15.56 -32.63
N LEU A 269 -16.89 -16.63 -33.14
CA LEU A 269 -16.94 -16.97 -34.57
C LEU A 269 -18.38 -17.16 -35.05
N TYR A 270 -19.24 -17.85 -34.29
CA TYR A 270 -20.67 -17.99 -34.62
C TYR A 270 -21.41 -16.64 -34.69
N LYS A 271 -21.02 -15.62 -33.90
CA LYS A 271 -21.62 -14.28 -33.96
C LYS A 271 -21.14 -13.45 -35.16
N LEU A 272 -20.01 -13.81 -35.76
CA LEU A 272 -19.43 -13.15 -36.94
C LEU A 272 -19.70 -13.91 -38.24
N SER A 273 -20.10 -15.18 -38.18
CA SER A 273 -20.56 -15.96 -39.32
C SER A 273 -21.82 -15.32 -39.95
N PRO A 274 -21.91 -15.22 -41.29
CA PRO A 274 -23.09 -14.69 -41.96
C PRO A 274 -24.36 -15.48 -41.61
N LYS A 275 -25.46 -14.78 -41.34
CA LYS A 275 -26.75 -15.37 -40.97
C LYS A 275 -27.27 -16.35 -42.02
N GLU A 276 -27.13 -16.01 -43.29
CA GLU A 276 -27.52 -16.87 -44.43
C GLU A 276 -26.83 -18.25 -44.40
N TRP A 277 -25.57 -18.31 -43.95
CA TRP A 277 -24.83 -19.56 -43.79
C TRP A 277 -25.24 -20.32 -42.52
N LEU A 278 -25.55 -19.60 -41.43
CA LEU A 278 -26.07 -20.19 -40.19
C LEU A 278 -27.46 -20.81 -40.39
N GLU A 279 -28.35 -20.12 -41.08
CA GLU A 279 -29.71 -20.55 -41.38
C GLU A 279 -29.73 -21.75 -42.33
N GLU A 280 -28.84 -21.78 -43.34
CA GLU A 280 -28.65 -22.94 -44.21
C GLU A 280 -28.05 -24.14 -43.46
N LYS A 281 -27.13 -23.93 -42.50
CA LYS A 281 -26.62 -24.98 -41.61
C LYS A 281 -27.68 -25.52 -40.66
N GLU A 282 -28.46 -24.66 -39.99
CA GLU A 282 -29.56 -25.06 -39.12
C GLU A 282 -30.60 -25.89 -39.90
N LYS A 283 -30.95 -25.45 -41.11
CA LYS A 283 -31.80 -26.20 -42.05
C LYS A 283 -31.21 -27.57 -42.40
N GLN A 284 -29.91 -27.67 -42.67
CA GLN A 284 -29.23 -28.95 -42.93
C GLN A 284 -29.28 -29.88 -41.71
N HIS A 285 -29.00 -29.40 -40.48
CA HIS A 285 -29.17 -30.20 -39.26
C HIS A 285 -30.64 -30.63 -39.05
N LEU A 286 -31.61 -29.76 -39.34
CA LEU A 286 -33.04 -30.10 -39.25
C LEU A 286 -33.44 -31.17 -40.27
N ASP A 287 -32.92 -31.15 -41.49
CA ASP A 287 -33.20 -32.17 -42.52
C ASP A 287 -32.44 -33.50 -42.27
N LEU A 288 -31.21 -33.43 -41.74
CA LEU A 288 -30.48 -34.59 -41.19
C LEU A 288 -31.23 -35.22 -40.02
N LYS A 289 -31.80 -34.42 -39.11
CA LYS A 289 -32.59 -34.91 -37.99
C LYS A 289 -33.89 -35.58 -38.44
N LYS A 290 -34.62 -34.98 -39.39
CA LYS A 290 -35.82 -35.59 -40.01
C LYS A 290 -35.52 -36.92 -40.71
N THR A 291 -34.31 -37.10 -41.24
CA THR A 291 -33.88 -38.37 -41.86
C THR A 291 -33.36 -39.40 -40.84
N LYS A 292 -32.72 -38.99 -39.74
CA LYS A 292 -32.42 -39.87 -38.58
C LYS A 292 -33.68 -40.29 -37.80
N GLU A 293 -34.76 -39.50 -37.81
CA GLU A 293 -36.05 -39.80 -37.15
C GLU A 293 -37.02 -40.67 -38.00
N ALA A 294 -36.57 -41.20 -39.15
CA ALA A 294 -37.34 -42.17 -39.94
C ALA A 294 -37.36 -43.56 -39.26
N PRO A 295 -38.48 -44.31 -39.26
CA PRO A 295 -38.66 -45.47 -38.38
C PRO A 295 -37.97 -46.76 -38.87
N GLU A 296 -36.94 -47.20 -38.14
CA GLU A 296 -36.49 -48.60 -38.15
C GLU A 296 -37.61 -49.55 -37.68
N PRO A 297 -37.82 -50.71 -38.33
CA PRO A 297 -38.94 -51.60 -38.03
C PRO A 297 -38.71 -52.45 -36.74
N PRO A 298 -39.72 -52.61 -35.88
CA PRO A 298 -39.59 -53.37 -34.64
C PRO A 298 -39.44 -54.87 -34.90
N LYS A 299 -38.44 -55.50 -34.29
CA LYS A 299 -38.30 -56.97 -34.24
C LYS A 299 -38.87 -57.52 -32.93
N GLU A 300 -39.41 -58.73 -33.02
CA GLU A 300 -40.42 -59.23 -32.10
C GLU A 300 -39.85 -59.85 -30.81
N ASN A 301 -40.72 -59.96 -29.79
CA ASN A 301 -40.41 -60.59 -28.51
C ASN A 301 -40.12 -62.09 -28.63
N THR A 302 -39.37 -62.64 -27.66
CA THR A 302 -39.42 -64.07 -27.33
C THR A 302 -39.53 -64.23 -25.82
N LEU A 303 -40.33 -65.22 -25.39
CA LEU A 303 -40.84 -65.39 -24.03
C LEU A 303 -39.92 -66.23 -23.12
N PHE A 304 -40.40 -66.40 -21.88
CA PHE A 304 -40.12 -67.45 -20.88
C PHE A 304 -39.04 -67.14 -19.82
N SER A 305 -39.26 -67.40 -18.52
CA SER A 305 -40.51 -67.67 -17.77
C SER A 305 -40.27 -67.73 -16.25
N THR A 306 -41.32 -67.49 -15.44
CA THR A 306 -41.65 -68.07 -14.10
C THR A 306 -40.51 -68.51 -13.14
N THR A 307 -40.56 -68.21 -11.84
CA THR A 307 -41.60 -68.74 -10.91
C THR A 307 -41.93 -67.84 -9.71
N ARG A 308 -42.94 -68.27 -8.93
CA ARG A 308 -43.63 -67.53 -7.85
C ARG A 308 -43.78 -68.44 -6.62
N ASP A 309 -43.32 -67.98 -5.45
CA ASP A 309 -43.90 -68.30 -4.13
C ASP A 309 -43.42 -67.25 -3.12
N LYS A 310 -44.28 -66.52 -2.37
CA LYS A 310 -45.17 -66.94 -1.26
C LYS A 310 -44.41 -67.23 0.06
N GLY A 311 -44.41 -66.24 0.95
CA GLY A 311 -44.41 -66.49 2.41
C GLY A 311 -45.79 -66.99 2.88
N PRO A 312 -46.00 -67.22 4.20
CA PRO A 312 -45.97 -66.08 5.13
C PRO A 312 -45.46 -66.33 6.57
N GLY A 313 -44.79 -65.30 7.11
CA GLY A 313 -45.04 -64.66 8.42
C GLY A 313 -45.19 -65.46 9.73
N ASN A 314 -44.51 -64.96 10.78
CA ASN A 314 -45.15 -64.82 12.09
C ASN A 314 -44.61 -63.61 12.88
N LYS A 315 -45.17 -63.36 14.08
CA LYS A 315 -45.21 -62.02 14.72
C LYS A 315 -44.31 -61.88 15.96
N SER A 316 -44.23 -60.64 16.47
CA SER A 316 -43.83 -60.22 17.84
C SER A 316 -42.33 -60.17 18.17
N LYS A 317 -41.83 -59.37 19.15
CA LYS A 317 -42.22 -58.02 19.66
C LYS A 317 -41.13 -57.52 20.63
N THR A 318 -40.80 -56.22 20.62
CA THR A 318 -40.16 -55.43 21.73
C THR A 318 -38.83 -55.87 22.39
N SER A 319 -37.85 -54.95 22.29
CA SER A 319 -37.08 -54.37 23.43
C SER A 319 -35.72 -54.95 23.90
N SER A 320 -34.79 -54.01 24.10
CA SER A 320 -33.79 -53.90 25.18
C SER A 320 -32.58 -54.87 25.29
N ARG A 321 -31.45 -54.38 24.73
CA ARG A 321 -30.22 -53.98 25.45
C ARG A 321 -29.27 -55.05 26.05
N ASP A 322 -27.98 -54.73 25.96
CA ASP A 322 -26.79 -55.37 26.59
C ASP A 322 -26.52 -56.85 26.20
N GLY A 323 -25.28 -57.32 26.08
CA GLY A 323 -23.98 -56.67 26.13
C GLY A 323 -22.84 -57.68 25.92
N GLN A 324 -21.58 -57.21 25.82
CA GLN A 324 -20.33 -58.00 25.72
C GLN A 324 -20.11 -58.88 24.46
N GLY A 325 -18.96 -58.68 23.82
CA GLY A 325 -18.24 -59.73 23.06
C GLY A 325 -16.96 -60.09 23.81
N PRO A 326 -15.83 -60.46 23.15
CA PRO A 326 -15.65 -60.93 21.78
C PRO A 326 -14.80 -62.24 21.72
N LYS A 327 -14.61 -62.86 20.53
CA LYS A 327 -13.33 -63.50 20.10
C LYS A 327 -13.34 -64.02 18.65
N LYS A 328 -12.12 -64.23 18.14
CA LYS A 328 -11.73 -64.50 16.73
C LYS A 328 -12.10 -65.92 16.25
N PRO A 329 -12.46 -66.12 14.96
CA PRO A 329 -12.37 -67.42 14.27
C PRO A 329 -11.10 -67.49 13.39
N TRP A 330 -10.33 -68.59 13.46
CA TRP A 330 -9.13 -68.80 12.62
C TRP A 330 -9.08 -70.25 12.06
N LYS A 331 -9.03 -70.37 10.71
CA LYS A 331 -8.69 -71.58 9.91
C LYS A 331 -9.80 -72.67 9.88
N PHE A 332 -9.87 -73.61 8.92
CA PHE A 332 -8.91 -74.07 7.90
C PHE A 332 -9.64 -74.79 6.70
N LEU A 333 -8.94 -74.99 5.56
CA LEU A 333 -9.20 -75.98 4.45
C LEU A 333 -10.28 -75.55 3.43
N GLN A 334 -10.22 -75.83 2.11
CA GLN A 334 -9.22 -76.40 1.17
C GLN A 334 -9.45 -75.77 -0.24
N VAL A 335 -8.45 -75.41 -1.07
CA VAL A 335 -7.72 -76.24 -2.08
C VAL A 335 -8.66 -76.92 -3.10
N ALA A 336 -8.57 -76.75 -4.44
CA ALA A 336 -7.53 -76.17 -5.33
C ALA A 336 -8.20 -75.29 -6.45
N ARG A 337 -7.81 -75.16 -7.75
CA ARG A 337 -6.80 -75.81 -8.64
C ARG A 337 -6.54 -74.98 -9.93
N VAL A 338 -5.32 -75.08 -10.49
CA VAL A 338 -4.88 -74.62 -11.85
C VAL A 338 -4.83 -73.08 -12.09
N GLY A 339 -3.78 -72.48 -12.67
CA GLY A 339 -2.41 -73.01 -12.89
C GLY A 339 -1.55 -72.27 -13.95
N ARG A 340 -0.22 -72.23 -13.67
CA ARG A 340 0.95 -72.04 -14.59
C ARG A 340 1.15 -70.66 -15.29
N LEU A 341 2.23 -69.92 -14.97
CA LEU A 341 3.60 -69.88 -15.60
C LEU A 341 3.70 -68.87 -16.78
N LEU A 342 4.83 -68.20 -17.10
CA LEU A 342 6.26 -68.39 -16.75
C LEU A 342 7.04 -67.04 -16.72
N SER A 343 8.34 -67.08 -16.42
CA SER A 343 9.33 -65.98 -16.29
C SER A 343 9.62 -65.20 -17.60
N SER A 344 10.36 -64.06 -17.61
CA SER A 344 11.84 -64.04 -17.61
C SER A 344 12.51 -62.64 -17.49
N THR A 345 13.83 -62.66 -17.22
CA THR A 345 14.92 -61.63 -17.34
C THR A 345 14.84 -60.70 -18.58
N VAL A 346 15.44 -59.50 -18.72
CA VAL A 346 16.78 -58.90 -18.36
C VAL A 346 16.63 -57.37 -18.02
N SER A 347 17.58 -56.46 -17.69
CA SER A 347 19.04 -56.24 -17.91
C SER A 347 19.45 -55.75 -19.33
N LEU A 348 20.33 -54.75 -19.59
CA LEU A 348 21.06 -53.72 -18.81
C LEU A 348 21.59 -52.59 -19.78
N GLN A 349 21.82 -51.37 -19.26
CA GLN A 349 22.82 -50.35 -19.71
C GLN A 349 22.58 -49.38 -20.92
N HIS A 350 23.01 -48.11 -20.71
CA HIS A 350 23.44 -47.05 -21.66
C HIS A 350 22.44 -46.49 -22.71
N SER A 351 22.47 -45.21 -23.15
CA SER A 351 23.14 -43.98 -22.66
C SER A 351 22.55 -42.73 -23.37
N SER A 352 22.72 -41.53 -22.79
CA SER A 352 22.68 -40.19 -23.45
C SER A 352 21.32 -39.55 -23.82
N GLN A 353 21.20 -38.26 -23.49
CA GLN A 353 20.33 -37.23 -24.09
C GLN A 353 20.99 -36.70 -25.42
N PRO A 354 20.43 -35.77 -26.25
CA PRO A 354 19.25 -34.89 -26.06
C PRO A 354 18.32 -34.66 -27.31
N THR A 355 17.40 -33.68 -27.18
CA THR A 355 16.86 -32.79 -28.24
C THR A 355 15.56 -33.16 -28.99
N MET A 356 14.80 -32.10 -29.30
CA MET A 356 13.49 -32.04 -29.97
C MET A 356 13.51 -32.46 -31.45
N SER A 357 12.42 -33.06 -31.94
CA SER A 357 11.70 -32.60 -33.15
C SER A 357 10.34 -33.31 -33.32
N SER A 358 9.45 -32.71 -34.10
CA SER A 358 8.13 -33.25 -34.48
C SER A 358 8.19 -34.48 -35.38
N GLY A 359 7.27 -35.43 -35.18
CA GLY A 359 7.02 -36.54 -36.11
C GLY A 359 5.75 -37.30 -35.74
N LEU A 360 4.69 -37.18 -36.55
CA LEU A 360 3.51 -38.04 -36.48
C LEU A 360 3.80 -39.35 -37.19
N ASP A 361 3.43 -40.48 -36.61
CA ASP A 361 2.91 -41.63 -37.38
C ASP A 361 2.11 -42.59 -36.49
N SER A 362 1.07 -43.24 -37.04
CA SER A 362 0.07 -43.99 -36.27
C SER A 362 -0.10 -45.44 -36.72
N LYS A 363 0.17 -46.39 -35.81
CA LYS A 363 -0.39 -47.77 -35.72
C LYS A 363 0.24 -48.50 -34.51
N GLY A 364 -0.49 -49.17 -33.62
CA GLY A 364 -1.95 -49.22 -33.41
C GLY A 364 -2.36 -50.45 -32.59
N SER A 365 -3.34 -50.29 -31.68
CA SER A 365 -3.93 -51.36 -30.83
C SER A 365 -2.99 -52.04 -29.81
N SER A 366 -3.45 -52.60 -28.68
CA SER A 366 -4.76 -52.60 -28.00
C SER A 366 -4.59 -53.16 -26.57
N SER A 367 -5.47 -52.94 -25.59
CA SER A 367 -6.59 -52.00 -25.41
C SER A 367 -7.06 -52.10 -23.94
N ILE A 368 -7.65 -51.03 -23.38
CA ILE A 368 -8.78 -51.08 -22.43
C ILE A 368 -9.55 -49.76 -22.56
N SER A 369 -10.81 -49.86 -22.97
CA SER A 369 -11.81 -48.80 -22.91
C SER A 369 -13.12 -49.45 -22.46
N THR A 370 -13.79 -48.88 -21.46
CA THR A 370 -15.26 -48.68 -21.47
C THR A 370 -15.67 -47.72 -20.35
N MET A 371 -16.89 -47.17 -20.44
CA MET A 371 -17.61 -46.43 -19.40
C MET A 371 -17.13 -45.01 -19.08
N TYR A 372 -17.35 -44.07 -20.00
CA TYR A 372 -18.34 -42.97 -19.82
C TYR A 372 -18.80 -42.51 -21.21
N GLU A 373 -19.89 -43.09 -21.73
CA GLU A 373 -20.52 -42.62 -22.98
C GLU A 373 -21.41 -41.41 -22.68
N ASP A 374 -21.16 -40.29 -23.35
CA ASP A 374 -22.05 -39.14 -23.40
C ASP A 374 -22.85 -39.21 -24.72
N PRO A 375 -24.17 -39.51 -24.70
CA PRO A 375 -24.87 -40.06 -25.85
C PRO A 375 -25.15 -39.08 -27.00
N ASP A 376 -24.80 -37.78 -26.84
CA ASP A 376 -25.04 -36.73 -27.85
C ASP A 376 -23.77 -36.30 -28.62
N SER A 377 -22.62 -36.99 -28.46
CA SER A 377 -21.35 -36.65 -29.15
C SER A 377 -21.09 -37.44 -30.46
N ASP A 378 -22.16 -37.82 -31.17
CA ASP A 378 -22.08 -38.63 -32.40
C ASP A 378 -21.76 -37.80 -33.66
N GLY A 379 -20.47 -37.45 -33.82
CA GLY A 379 -19.83 -37.31 -35.13
C GLY A 379 -20.20 -36.10 -36.01
N GLU A 380 -20.93 -35.10 -35.52
CA GLU A 380 -21.12 -33.85 -36.28
C GLU A 380 -19.83 -33.02 -36.31
N GLU A 381 -19.14 -33.04 -37.45
CA GLU A 381 -18.00 -32.18 -37.74
C GLU A 381 -18.46 -30.70 -37.77
N LEU A 382 -18.04 -29.92 -36.76
CA LEU A 382 -18.35 -28.49 -36.68
C LEU A 382 -17.53 -27.70 -37.71
N GLU A 383 -17.95 -27.80 -38.97
CA GLU A 383 -17.49 -26.97 -40.08
C GLU A 383 -17.75 -25.50 -39.75
N LEU A 384 -16.68 -24.75 -39.46
CA LEU A 384 -16.73 -23.31 -39.18
C LEU A 384 -16.74 -22.52 -40.48
N TYR A 385 -17.48 -21.40 -40.51
CA TYR A 385 -17.48 -20.48 -41.67
C TYR A 385 -16.07 -19.94 -41.98
N PHE A 386 -15.31 -19.61 -40.94
CA PHE A 386 -13.92 -19.15 -41.05
C PHE A 386 -12.99 -20.38 -41.00
N THR A 387 -12.40 -20.72 -42.15
CA THR A 387 -11.46 -21.85 -42.30
C THR A 387 -10.00 -21.40 -42.14
N GLU A 388 -9.69 -20.16 -42.49
CA GLU A 388 -8.35 -19.57 -42.35
C GLU A 388 -8.41 -18.30 -41.49
N PRO A 389 -7.47 -18.08 -40.55
CA PRO A 389 -7.48 -16.90 -39.68
C PRO A 389 -7.44 -15.55 -40.43
N GLN A 390 -6.92 -15.53 -41.65
CA GLN A 390 -6.88 -14.32 -42.49
C GLN A 390 -8.29 -13.84 -42.85
N GLN A 391 -9.22 -14.74 -43.14
CA GLN A 391 -10.62 -14.42 -43.50
C GLN A 391 -11.33 -13.59 -42.41
N LEU A 392 -10.99 -13.83 -41.13
CA LEU A 392 -11.50 -13.05 -40.00
C LEU A 392 -10.85 -11.66 -39.91
N LEU A 393 -9.55 -11.56 -40.18
CA LEU A 393 -8.82 -10.28 -40.23
C LEU A 393 -9.25 -9.42 -41.42
N ASP A 394 -9.58 -10.03 -42.55
CA ASP A 394 -10.12 -9.36 -43.74
C ASP A 394 -11.53 -8.80 -43.48
N VAL A 395 -12.35 -9.51 -42.67
CA VAL A 395 -13.63 -8.97 -42.18
C VAL A 395 -13.41 -7.80 -41.22
N PHE A 396 -12.42 -7.85 -40.33
CA PHE A 396 -12.13 -6.73 -39.42
C PHE A 396 -11.56 -5.51 -40.15
N THR A 397 -10.57 -5.67 -41.03
CA THR A 397 -10.02 -4.55 -41.82
C THR A 397 -11.09 -3.91 -42.70
N LYS A 398 -11.96 -4.70 -43.34
CA LYS A 398 -13.11 -4.18 -44.09
C LYS A 398 -14.12 -3.43 -43.19
N LEU A 399 -14.37 -3.89 -41.97
CA LEU A 399 -15.20 -3.17 -41.00
C LEU A 399 -14.52 -1.89 -40.50
N GLU A 400 -13.20 -1.88 -40.33
CA GLU A 400 -12.41 -0.69 -40.01
C GLU A 400 -12.45 0.33 -41.15
N GLU A 401 -12.23 -0.09 -42.41
CA GLU A 401 -12.41 0.74 -43.60
C GLU A 401 -13.83 1.31 -43.70
N GLN A 402 -14.86 0.51 -43.47
CA GLN A 402 -16.25 0.96 -43.45
C GLN A 402 -16.49 1.99 -42.35
N ASN A 403 -16.05 1.73 -41.12
CA ASN A 403 -16.19 2.67 -40.00
C ASN A 403 -15.42 3.98 -40.25
N LEU A 404 -14.19 3.91 -40.80
CA LEU A 404 -13.42 5.08 -41.20
C LEU A 404 -14.13 5.89 -42.29
N SER A 405 -14.70 5.22 -43.31
CA SER A 405 -15.45 5.89 -44.37
C SER A 405 -16.73 6.56 -43.85
N LEU A 406 -17.42 5.95 -42.88
CA LEU A 406 -18.58 6.52 -42.20
C LEU A 406 -18.20 7.73 -41.33
N ILE A 407 -17.10 7.65 -40.58
CA ILE A 407 -16.57 8.77 -39.79
C ILE A 407 -16.17 9.93 -40.69
N GLN A 408 -15.48 9.66 -41.80
CA GLN A 408 -15.10 10.68 -42.78
C GLN A 408 -16.34 11.31 -43.42
N ASN A 409 -17.29 10.52 -43.92
CA ASN A 409 -18.50 11.05 -44.53
C ASN A 409 -19.37 11.86 -43.55
N THR A 410 -19.44 11.43 -42.28
CA THR A 410 -20.15 12.18 -41.23
C THR A 410 -19.48 13.54 -40.99
N ARG A 411 -18.14 13.59 -40.99
CA ARG A 411 -17.36 14.83 -40.84
C ARG A 411 -17.46 15.76 -42.04
N GLU A 412 -17.40 15.23 -43.26
CA GLU A 412 -17.58 16.00 -44.50
C GLU A 412 -19.00 16.60 -44.57
N MET A 413 -20.01 15.86 -44.10
CA MET A 413 -21.39 16.35 -43.96
C MET A 413 -21.53 17.39 -42.84
N GLU A 414 -20.82 17.23 -41.72
CA GLU A 414 -20.77 18.22 -40.62
C GLU A 414 -20.15 19.54 -41.11
N GLU A 415 -19.01 19.49 -41.80
CA GLU A 415 -18.34 20.66 -42.40
C GLU A 415 -19.24 21.36 -43.43
N ALA A 416 -19.91 20.61 -44.31
CA ALA A 416 -20.87 21.17 -45.27
C ALA A 416 -22.10 21.81 -44.60
N LEU A 417 -22.54 21.28 -43.44
CA LEU A 417 -23.61 21.87 -42.63
C LEU A 417 -23.15 23.12 -41.87
N GLU A 418 -21.90 23.17 -41.41
CA GLU A 418 -21.31 24.37 -40.80
C GLU A 418 -21.17 25.51 -41.83
N ASP A 419 -20.71 25.21 -43.05
CA ASP A 419 -20.63 26.17 -44.16
C ASP A 419 -22.02 26.69 -44.58
N LEU A 420 -23.02 25.81 -44.67
CA LEU A 420 -24.40 26.21 -44.95
C LEU A 420 -24.98 27.08 -43.82
N ASN A 421 -24.65 26.77 -42.56
CA ASN A 421 -25.06 27.55 -41.39
C ASN A 421 -24.35 28.92 -41.33
N PHE A 422 -23.06 28.99 -41.70
CA PHE A 422 -22.29 30.22 -41.79
C PHE A 422 -22.78 31.13 -42.92
N THR A 423 -23.01 30.58 -44.12
CA THR A 423 -23.60 31.33 -45.24
C THR A 423 -25.01 31.82 -44.92
N LEU A 424 -25.85 30.98 -44.30
CA LEU A 424 -27.18 31.39 -43.82
C LEU A 424 -27.09 32.54 -42.80
N LYS A 425 -26.23 32.43 -41.77
CA LYS A 425 -26.00 33.52 -40.79
C LYS A 425 -25.53 34.81 -41.46
N ASN A 426 -24.63 34.74 -42.43
CA ASN A 426 -24.16 35.91 -43.17
C ASN A 426 -25.26 36.55 -44.03
N THR A 427 -26.12 35.75 -44.68
CA THR A 427 -27.29 36.30 -45.41
C THR A 427 -28.30 36.93 -44.46
N GLN A 428 -28.59 36.31 -43.32
CA GLN A 428 -29.46 36.88 -42.28
C GLN A 428 -28.93 38.23 -41.78
N ILE A 429 -27.64 38.30 -41.41
CA ILE A 429 -26.99 39.56 -40.99
C ILE A 429 -27.05 40.63 -42.09
N ARG A 430 -26.97 40.25 -43.37
CA ARG A 430 -27.12 41.20 -44.49
C ARG A 430 -28.56 41.70 -44.61
N MET A 431 -29.55 40.79 -44.59
CA MET A 431 -30.97 41.14 -44.62
C MET A 431 -31.37 42.01 -43.42
N ASP A 432 -30.89 41.73 -42.22
CA ASP A 432 -31.15 42.55 -41.03
C ASP A 432 -30.54 43.96 -41.15
N ARG A 433 -29.39 44.12 -41.81
CA ARG A 433 -28.83 45.44 -42.13
C ARG A 433 -29.69 46.18 -43.14
N GLU A 434 -30.09 45.52 -44.23
CA GLU A 434 -30.97 46.08 -45.27
C GLU A 434 -32.33 46.50 -44.67
N VAL A 435 -32.96 45.65 -43.86
CA VAL A 435 -34.21 45.93 -43.13
C VAL A 435 -34.05 47.10 -42.15
N ASN A 436 -32.93 47.21 -41.44
CA ASN A 436 -32.71 48.32 -40.51
C ASN A 436 -32.39 49.65 -41.24
N GLN A 437 -31.74 49.61 -42.41
CA GLN A 437 -31.60 50.77 -43.29
C GLN A 437 -32.97 51.23 -43.83
N LEU A 438 -33.81 50.30 -44.29
CA LEU A 438 -35.18 50.61 -44.72
C LEU A 438 -36.01 51.22 -43.59
N LYS A 439 -35.92 50.70 -42.36
CA LYS A 439 -36.56 51.32 -41.18
C LYS A 439 -36.07 52.74 -40.92
N GLN A 440 -34.76 53.01 -41.03
CA GLN A 440 -34.18 54.35 -40.88
C GLN A 440 -34.65 55.32 -41.97
N TRP A 441 -34.76 54.86 -43.22
CA TRP A 441 -35.33 55.68 -44.30
C TRP A 441 -36.82 55.95 -44.06
N VAL A 442 -37.60 54.97 -43.61
CA VAL A 442 -39.01 55.17 -43.24
C VAL A 442 -39.15 56.20 -42.12
N THR A 443 -38.37 56.13 -41.03
CA THR A 443 -38.45 57.13 -39.95
C THR A 443 -38.00 58.52 -40.40
N THR A 444 -37.00 58.60 -41.29
CA THR A 444 -36.53 59.87 -41.87
C THR A 444 -37.58 60.50 -42.79
N LEU A 445 -38.22 59.70 -43.64
CA LEU A 445 -39.29 60.13 -44.53
C LEU A 445 -40.54 60.54 -43.73
N MET A 446 -40.95 59.76 -42.73
CA MET A 446 -42.05 60.14 -41.82
C MET A 446 -41.78 61.48 -41.14
N MET A 447 -40.58 61.69 -40.59
CA MET A 447 -40.22 62.94 -39.92
C MET A 447 -40.03 64.12 -40.89
N SER A 448 -39.79 63.84 -42.18
CA SER A 448 -39.82 64.86 -43.24
C SER A 448 -41.26 65.22 -43.61
N ILE A 449 -42.15 64.22 -43.71
CA ILE A 449 -43.59 64.42 -43.97
C ILE A 449 -44.22 65.24 -42.85
N THR A 450 -44.02 64.88 -41.58
CA THR A 450 -44.61 65.65 -40.46
C THR A 450 -44.11 67.10 -40.43
N LYS A 451 -42.82 67.33 -40.74
CA LYS A 451 -42.27 68.69 -40.84
C LYS A 451 -42.85 69.48 -42.02
N GLU A 452 -43.10 68.83 -43.15
CA GLU A 452 -43.75 69.47 -44.30
C GLU A 452 -45.23 69.75 -44.03
N GLU A 453 -45.93 68.86 -43.32
CA GLU A 453 -47.31 69.06 -42.83
C GLU A 453 -47.40 70.23 -41.82
N GLU A 454 -46.46 70.30 -40.86
CA GLU A 454 -46.30 71.44 -39.94
C GLU A 454 -46.03 72.74 -40.72
N SER A 455 -45.13 72.71 -41.69
CA SER A 455 -44.77 73.87 -42.52
C SER A 455 -45.94 74.32 -43.41
N ALA A 456 -46.72 73.38 -43.94
CA ALA A 456 -47.92 73.66 -44.71
C ALA A 456 -49.04 74.25 -43.84
N ALA A 457 -49.22 73.75 -42.60
CA ALA A 457 -50.16 74.32 -41.64
C ALA A 457 -49.75 75.73 -41.19
N GLU A 458 -48.45 75.98 -40.97
CA GLU A 458 -47.91 77.32 -40.73
C GLU A 458 -48.17 78.25 -41.93
N LEU A 459 -47.93 77.78 -43.16
CA LEU A 459 -48.15 78.57 -44.37
C LEU A 459 -49.63 78.83 -44.62
N GLU A 460 -50.53 77.90 -44.31
CA GLU A 460 -51.97 78.13 -44.37
C GLU A 460 -52.41 79.17 -43.32
N LEU A 461 -51.89 79.08 -42.09
CA LEU A 461 -52.16 80.08 -41.05
C LEU A 461 -51.65 81.47 -41.45
N LYS A 462 -50.42 81.56 -41.95
CA LYS A 462 -49.83 82.80 -42.49
C LYS A 462 -50.67 83.35 -43.64
N ALA A 463 -51.03 82.51 -44.60
CA ALA A 463 -51.88 82.90 -45.73
C ALA A 463 -53.23 83.45 -45.26
N ARG A 464 -53.93 82.75 -44.35
CA ARG A 464 -55.19 83.22 -43.75
C ARG A 464 -55.01 84.59 -43.09
N VAL A 465 -53.96 84.81 -42.30
CA VAL A 465 -53.67 86.10 -41.65
C VAL A 465 -53.41 87.21 -42.68
N PHE A 466 -52.56 86.98 -43.68
CA PHE A 466 -52.24 87.99 -44.70
C PHE A 466 -53.44 88.34 -45.60
N HIS A 467 -54.36 87.40 -45.87
CA HIS A 467 -55.56 87.68 -46.67
C HIS A 467 -56.59 88.59 -45.96
N TYR A 468 -56.44 88.88 -44.66
CA TYR A 468 -57.24 89.89 -43.95
C TYR A 468 -56.63 91.29 -43.96
N GLY A 469 -55.43 91.49 -44.53
CA GLY A 469 -54.79 92.79 -44.66
C GLY A 469 -54.96 93.40 -46.06
N GLU A 470 -55.39 94.66 -46.15
CA GLU A 470 -55.38 95.42 -47.41
C GLU A 470 -53.93 95.65 -47.89
N TYR A 471 -53.48 94.87 -48.87
CA TYR A 471 -52.13 95.00 -49.43
C TYR A 471 -51.95 96.31 -50.22
N LYS A 472 -51.08 97.20 -49.74
CA LYS A 472 -50.87 98.56 -50.29
C LYS A 472 -49.60 98.69 -51.14
N GLY A 473 -49.28 97.68 -51.94
CA GLY A 473 -48.04 97.61 -52.76
C GLY A 473 -47.70 98.89 -53.53
N ALA A 474 -48.69 99.59 -54.10
CA ALA A 474 -48.48 100.87 -54.81
C ALA A 474 -48.00 102.06 -53.94
N GLN A 475 -47.86 101.88 -52.62
CA GLN A 475 -47.15 102.76 -51.69
C GLN A 475 -45.75 102.23 -51.37
N GLU A 476 -45.59 100.91 -51.23
CA GLU A 476 -44.33 100.22 -50.97
C GLU A 476 -43.36 100.31 -52.16
N ASP A 477 -43.84 100.11 -53.40
CA ASP A 477 -43.05 100.25 -54.63
C ASP A 477 -42.39 101.64 -54.74
N LYS A 478 -43.15 102.70 -54.37
CA LYS A 478 -42.67 104.09 -54.39
C LYS A 478 -41.63 104.35 -53.31
N LEU A 479 -41.76 103.68 -52.16
CA LEU A 479 -40.75 103.72 -51.10
C LEU A 479 -39.47 102.99 -51.55
N LEU A 480 -39.61 101.87 -52.27
CA LEU A 480 -38.50 101.10 -52.82
C LEU A 480 -37.73 101.86 -53.92
N GLU A 481 -38.43 102.54 -54.84
CA GLU A 481 -37.78 103.45 -55.80
C GLU A 481 -37.09 104.64 -55.13
N SER A 482 -37.68 105.20 -54.07
CA SER A 482 -37.08 106.27 -53.27
C SER A 482 -35.81 105.81 -52.55
N LEU A 483 -35.83 104.59 -52.00
CA LEU A 483 -34.66 103.95 -51.39
C LEU A 483 -33.56 103.69 -52.43
N ASN A 484 -33.90 103.13 -53.59
CA ASN A 484 -32.96 102.85 -54.67
C ASN A 484 -32.18 104.11 -55.09
N ARG A 485 -32.88 105.24 -55.28
CA ARG A 485 -32.23 106.54 -55.57
C ARG A 485 -31.25 106.98 -54.48
N LYS A 486 -31.63 106.89 -53.20
CA LYS A 486 -30.73 107.23 -52.09
C LYS A 486 -29.50 106.33 -52.02
N VAL A 487 -29.66 105.02 -52.26
CA VAL A 487 -28.55 104.05 -52.28
C VAL A 487 -27.59 104.34 -53.43
N LEU A 488 -28.11 104.62 -54.63
CA LEU A 488 -27.32 105.09 -55.78
C LEU A 488 -26.53 106.36 -55.46
N ASP A 489 -27.14 107.34 -54.82
CA ASP A 489 -26.48 108.60 -54.45
C ASP A 489 -25.35 108.38 -53.42
N VAL A 490 -25.54 107.50 -52.42
CA VAL A 490 -24.47 107.16 -51.45
C VAL A 490 -23.34 106.38 -52.12
N TYR A 491 -23.67 105.37 -52.94
CA TYR A 491 -22.68 104.55 -53.67
C TYR A 491 -21.74 105.42 -54.51
N ARG A 492 -22.30 106.42 -55.21
CA ARG A 492 -21.57 107.41 -56.00
C ARG A 492 -20.58 108.25 -55.20
N HIS A 493 -20.93 108.64 -53.98
CA HIS A 493 -20.08 109.50 -53.15
C HIS A 493 -18.98 108.71 -52.41
N CYS A 494 -19.25 107.45 -52.03
CA CYS A 494 -18.30 106.64 -51.25
C CYS A 494 -17.33 105.83 -52.12
N ILE A 495 -17.82 105.20 -53.20
CA ILE A 495 -17.08 104.18 -53.97
C ILE A 495 -16.77 104.66 -55.39
N GLY A 496 -17.70 105.39 -56.02
CA GLY A 496 -17.49 106.05 -57.30
C GLY A 496 -18.19 105.39 -58.51
N ALA A 497 -18.32 106.17 -59.58
CA ALA A 497 -19.27 105.95 -60.68
C ALA A 497 -18.90 104.83 -61.71
N GLN A 498 -17.98 103.92 -61.39
CA GLN A 498 -17.34 103.06 -62.40
C GLN A 498 -18.05 101.72 -62.69
N GLN A 499 -19.08 101.33 -61.91
CA GLN A 499 -19.87 100.10 -62.11
C GLN A 499 -21.39 100.28 -61.93
N GLU A 500 -21.92 101.49 -62.13
CA GLU A 500 -23.33 101.82 -61.85
C GLU A 500 -24.35 101.00 -62.67
N SER A 501 -23.97 100.51 -63.85
CA SER A 501 -24.92 99.97 -64.84
C SER A 501 -25.35 98.52 -64.61
N SER A 502 -24.77 97.80 -63.65
CA SER A 502 -24.94 96.34 -63.50
C SER A 502 -25.24 95.86 -62.08
N LEU A 503 -25.45 96.77 -61.13
CA LEU A 503 -25.66 96.46 -59.71
C LEU A 503 -27.11 96.74 -59.30
N GLY A 504 -27.70 95.85 -58.51
CA GLY A 504 -29.01 96.07 -57.87
C GLY A 504 -28.87 96.77 -56.51
N THR A 505 -29.97 97.34 -56.00
CA THR A 505 -30.00 98.11 -54.73
C THR A 505 -29.34 97.38 -53.55
N VAL A 506 -29.62 96.07 -53.40
CA VAL A 506 -29.05 95.25 -52.32
C VAL A 506 -27.55 95.07 -52.50
N GLN A 507 -27.07 94.87 -53.74
CA GLN A 507 -25.64 94.73 -54.02
C GLN A 507 -24.88 96.05 -53.79
N MET A 508 -25.48 97.19 -54.15
CA MET A 508 -24.93 98.50 -53.82
C MET A 508 -24.84 98.70 -52.31
N LEU A 509 -25.87 98.32 -51.56
CA LEU A 509 -25.85 98.33 -50.09
C LEU A 509 -24.73 97.44 -49.53
N THR A 510 -24.60 96.20 -49.96
CA THR A 510 -23.53 95.29 -49.48
C THR A 510 -22.11 95.81 -49.78
N ILE A 511 -21.91 96.54 -50.88
CA ILE A 511 -20.60 97.15 -51.19
C ILE A 511 -20.37 98.42 -50.33
N ILE A 512 -21.42 99.21 -50.05
CA ILE A 512 -21.34 100.35 -49.11
C ILE A 512 -21.05 99.85 -47.68
N GLU A 513 -21.74 98.79 -47.26
CA GLU A 513 -21.59 98.11 -45.97
C GLU A 513 -20.16 97.56 -45.82
N HIS A 514 -19.68 96.77 -46.79
CA HIS A 514 -18.30 96.27 -46.76
C HIS A 514 -17.25 97.40 -46.73
N HIS A 515 -17.45 98.49 -47.47
CA HIS A 515 -16.54 99.63 -47.43
C HIS A 515 -16.61 100.41 -46.10
N LEU A 516 -17.78 100.48 -45.49
CA LEU A 516 -17.97 101.04 -44.15
C LEU A 516 -17.29 100.17 -43.09
N ASP A 517 -17.39 98.84 -43.19
CA ASP A 517 -16.67 97.88 -42.34
C ASP A 517 -15.15 98.01 -42.52
N GLU A 518 -14.64 98.14 -43.75
CA GLU A 518 -13.21 98.43 -43.98
C GLU A 518 -12.78 99.73 -43.29
N LEU A 519 -13.60 100.78 -43.34
CA LEU A 519 -13.29 102.07 -42.69
C LEU A 519 -13.36 101.97 -41.16
N LEU A 520 -14.28 101.19 -40.60
CA LEU A 520 -14.37 100.92 -39.16
C LEU A 520 -13.21 100.05 -38.68
N GLU A 521 -12.86 98.98 -39.39
CA GLU A 521 -11.66 98.18 -39.10
C GLU A 521 -10.39 99.04 -39.13
N ASN A 522 -10.25 99.92 -40.12
CA ASN A 522 -9.11 100.85 -40.18
C ASN A 522 -9.10 101.87 -39.03
N LEU A 523 -10.26 102.20 -38.44
CA LEU A 523 -10.39 103.06 -37.26
C LEU A 523 -10.03 102.30 -35.96
N GLU A 524 -10.49 101.07 -35.79
CA GLU A 524 -10.13 100.20 -34.64
C GLU A 524 -8.65 99.81 -34.66
N ARG A 525 -8.08 99.55 -35.85
CA ARG A 525 -6.66 99.22 -36.03
C ARG A 525 -5.71 100.42 -35.81
N VAL A 526 -6.22 101.62 -35.47
CA VAL A 526 -5.36 102.77 -35.12
C VAL A 526 -4.60 102.48 -33.81
N PRO A 527 -3.26 102.40 -33.81
CA PRO A 527 -2.52 102.00 -32.61
C PRO A 527 -2.73 103.00 -31.47
N GLN A 528 -3.10 102.49 -30.28
CA GLN A 528 -3.38 103.28 -29.06
C GLN A 528 -2.29 104.31 -28.74
N ILE A 529 -1.03 104.00 -29.04
CA ILE A 529 0.13 104.90 -28.89
C ILE A 529 -0.06 106.23 -29.66
N LYS A 530 -0.68 106.21 -30.85
CA LYS A 530 -0.98 107.42 -31.62
C LYS A 530 -2.11 108.24 -30.98
N ILE A 531 -3.12 107.56 -30.44
CA ILE A 531 -4.26 108.18 -29.74
C ILE A 531 -3.76 108.89 -28.48
N GLU A 532 -3.00 108.20 -27.62
CA GLU A 532 -2.36 108.79 -26.45
C GLU A 532 -1.46 109.99 -26.80
N GLN A 533 -0.72 109.94 -27.91
CA GLN A 533 0.11 111.06 -28.35
C GLN A 533 -0.73 112.28 -28.76
N ALA A 534 -1.84 112.07 -29.46
CA ALA A 534 -2.77 113.12 -29.84
C ALA A 534 -3.48 113.75 -28.62
N GLU A 535 -3.95 112.94 -27.68
CA GLU A 535 -4.53 113.40 -26.40
C GLU A 535 -3.51 114.19 -25.57
N LYS A 536 -2.29 113.64 -25.39
CA LYS A 536 -1.20 114.29 -24.66
C LYS A 536 -0.73 115.58 -25.34
N ALA A 537 -0.95 115.75 -26.64
CA ALA A 537 -0.75 117.02 -27.34
C ALA A 537 -1.92 118.00 -27.09
N LYS A 538 -3.18 117.55 -27.21
CA LYS A 538 -4.38 118.39 -27.03
C LYS A 538 -4.54 118.90 -25.59
N GLU A 539 -4.31 118.05 -24.58
CA GLU A 539 -4.37 118.49 -23.18
C GLU A 539 -3.15 119.36 -22.79
N LYS A 540 -2.00 119.22 -23.46
CA LYS A 540 -0.89 120.22 -23.35
C LYS A 540 -1.31 121.57 -23.93
N GLU A 541 -1.90 121.59 -25.13
CA GLU A 541 -2.42 122.82 -25.76
C GLU A 541 -3.45 123.52 -24.86
N ARG A 542 -4.43 122.76 -24.36
CA ARG A 542 -5.48 123.24 -23.45
C ARG A 542 -4.92 123.79 -22.14
N ARG A 543 -3.95 123.10 -21.52
CA ARG A 543 -3.25 123.58 -20.32
C ARG A 543 -2.41 124.82 -20.58
N LEU A 544 -1.88 125.01 -21.80
CA LEU A 544 -1.15 126.22 -22.17
C LEU A 544 -2.12 127.42 -22.28
N ARG A 545 -3.18 127.29 -23.08
CA ARG A 545 -4.20 128.35 -23.26
C ARG A 545 -4.78 128.82 -21.92
N LEU A 546 -5.16 127.88 -21.03
CA LEU A 546 -5.69 128.20 -19.69
C LEU A 546 -4.70 128.93 -18.77
N ARG A 547 -3.38 128.76 -18.97
CA ARG A 547 -2.35 129.51 -18.25
C ARG A 547 -2.17 130.90 -18.85
N GLU A 548 -2.10 130.99 -20.17
CA GLU A 548 -1.94 132.23 -20.93
C GLU A 548 -3.12 133.19 -20.69
N GLU A 549 -4.36 132.69 -20.76
CA GLU A 549 -5.58 133.42 -20.46
C GLU A 549 -5.61 133.93 -19.01
N LYS A 550 -5.23 133.09 -18.05
CA LYS A 550 -5.16 133.48 -16.63
C LYS A 550 -4.09 134.55 -16.36
N VAL A 551 -2.95 134.48 -17.04
CA VAL A 551 -1.88 135.50 -16.99
C VAL A 551 -2.35 136.79 -17.67
N LEU A 552 -3.03 136.70 -18.82
CA LEU A 552 -3.60 137.84 -19.52
C LEU A 552 -4.63 138.58 -18.66
N MET A 553 -5.55 137.85 -18.01
CA MET A 553 -6.55 138.43 -17.12
C MET A 553 -5.91 139.08 -15.88
N GLN A 554 -4.86 138.49 -15.30
CA GLN A 554 -4.09 139.14 -14.23
C GLN A 554 -3.39 140.42 -14.72
N LYS A 555 -2.79 140.40 -15.92
CA LYS A 555 -2.12 141.57 -16.51
C LYS A 555 -3.11 142.70 -16.79
N GLN A 556 -4.26 142.39 -17.41
CA GLN A 556 -5.35 143.35 -17.63
C GLN A 556 -5.83 143.97 -16.31
N LEU A 557 -6.01 143.16 -15.26
CA LEU A 557 -6.47 143.65 -13.96
C LEU A 557 -5.41 144.45 -13.20
N GLN A 558 -4.11 144.22 -13.45
CA GLN A 558 -3.02 145.10 -12.99
C GLN A 558 -2.97 146.41 -13.77
N GLU A 559 -3.12 146.35 -15.09
CA GLU A 559 -3.12 147.51 -15.98
C GLU A 559 -4.33 148.42 -15.72
N GLU A 560 -5.53 147.85 -15.58
CA GLU A 560 -6.75 148.57 -15.22
C GLU A 560 -6.63 149.23 -13.83
N ARG A 561 -5.96 148.58 -12.86
CA ARG A 561 -5.61 149.20 -11.57
C ARG A 561 -4.66 150.38 -11.74
N LEU A 562 -3.65 150.27 -12.61
CA LEU A 562 -2.68 151.33 -12.89
C LEU A 562 -3.34 152.51 -13.61
N GLN A 563 -4.10 152.27 -14.67
CA GLN A 563 -4.89 153.28 -15.38
C GLN A 563 -5.90 153.96 -14.44
N ARG A 564 -6.63 153.20 -13.61
CA ARG A 564 -7.56 153.73 -12.60
C ARG A 564 -6.84 154.43 -11.43
N ALA A 565 -5.51 154.31 -11.29
CA ALA A 565 -4.70 155.13 -10.39
C ALA A 565 -4.23 156.42 -11.09
N GLN A 566 -3.69 156.33 -12.31
CA GLN A 566 -3.29 157.46 -13.14
C GLN A 566 -4.44 158.44 -13.40
N ALA A 567 -5.61 157.93 -13.79
CA ALA A 567 -6.82 158.74 -13.97
C ALA A 567 -7.27 159.44 -12.67
N ARG A 568 -7.01 158.85 -11.49
CA ARG A 568 -7.26 159.50 -10.19
C ARG A 568 -6.21 160.55 -9.82
N ALA A 569 -4.98 160.44 -10.33
CA ALA A 569 -3.93 161.45 -10.17
C ALA A 569 -4.10 162.63 -11.14
N GLN A 570 -4.61 162.38 -12.35
CA GLN A 570 -4.89 163.41 -13.36
C GLN A 570 -6.28 164.06 -13.20
N ALA A 571 -7.22 163.43 -12.49
CA ALA A 571 -8.55 163.99 -12.25
C ALA A 571 -8.48 165.29 -11.42
N GLU A 572 -8.85 166.40 -12.06
CA GLU A 572 -8.77 167.75 -11.51
C GLU A 572 -9.49 167.88 -10.16
N ILE A 573 -8.78 168.42 -9.15
CA ILE A 573 -9.24 168.46 -7.76
C ILE A 573 -10.33 169.53 -7.58
N LYS A 574 -11.59 169.13 -7.78
CA LYS A 574 -12.79 169.98 -7.65
C LYS A 574 -12.99 170.47 -6.21
N LYS A 575 -12.41 171.62 -5.88
CA LYS A 575 -12.56 172.34 -4.59
C LYS A 575 -14.03 172.69 -4.34
N LYS A 576 -14.70 171.93 -3.46
CA LYS A 576 -16.09 172.22 -3.04
C LYS A 576 -16.13 173.43 -2.11
N ARG A 577 -16.94 174.44 -2.44
CA ARG A 577 -17.30 175.53 -1.52
C ARG A 577 -18.59 175.18 -0.77
N GLY A 578 -18.61 175.47 0.53
CA GLY A 578 -19.75 175.22 1.43
C GLY A 578 -19.83 173.80 1.98
N ARG A 579 -20.34 173.66 3.22
CA ARG A 579 -20.76 172.36 3.76
C ARG A 579 -22.11 171.99 3.11
N ARG A 580 -22.25 170.78 2.54
CA ARG A 580 -23.56 170.14 2.43
C ARG A 580 -23.64 168.98 3.44
N LEU A 581 -24.78 168.87 4.10
CA LEU A 581 -25.00 168.01 5.26
C LEU A 581 -24.64 166.54 5.01
N VAL A 582 -24.03 165.92 6.03
CA VAL A 582 -23.94 164.47 6.15
C VAL A 582 -25.29 163.95 6.67
N SER A 583 -26.06 163.31 5.79
CA SER A 583 -27.23 162.52 6.18
C SER A 583 -26.77 161.27 6.93
N ARG A 584 -27.37 161.00 8.10
CA ARG A 584 -27.04 159.82 8.93
C ARG A 584 -27.57 158.55 8.26
N SER A 585 -26.75 157.50 8.24
CA SER A 585 -27.08 156.22 7.58
C SER A 585 -28.17 155.44 8.31
N ARG A 586 -29.12 154.86 7.56
CA ARG A 586 -29.91 153.70 8.02
C ARG A 586 -29.21 152.39 7.61
N PRO A 587 -29.43 151.27 8.33
CA PRO A 587 -28.70 150.02 8.08
C PRO A 587 -29.10 149.31 6.77
N PRO A 588 -28.25 148.42 6.22
CA PRO A 588 -28.59 147.61 5.05
C PRO A 588 -29.69 146.58 5.35
N ALA A 589 -30.69 146.49 4.48
CA ALA A 589 -31.65 145.38 4.47
C ALA A 589 -31.16 144.26 3.54
N LEU A 590 -31.36 143.01 3.95
CA LEU A 590 -30.88 141.83 3.24
C LEU A 590 -31.70 141.55 1.97
N LYS A 591 -31.03 141.19 0.87
CA LYS A 591 -31.70 140.57 -0.27
C LYS A 591 -31.84 139.07 -0.03
N ALA A 592 -33.08 138.57 -0.10
CA ALA A 592 -33.36 137.14 -0.08
C ALA A 592 -32.83 136.47 -1.36
N LYS A 593 -32.59 135.16 -1.27
CA LYS A 593 -32.51 134.28 -2.45
C LYS A 593 -33.87 134.26 -3.17
N ARG A 594 -33.84 134.00 -4.47
CA ARG A 594 -34.78 133.05 -5.09
C ARG A 594 -33.96 131.95 -5.74
N GLU A 595 -34.54 130.77 -5.82
CA GLU A 595 -33.85 129.52 -6.13
C GLU A 595 -34.17 129.11 -7.58
N PRO A 596 -33.34 128.27 -8.23
CA PRO A 596 -33.72 127.67 -9.51
C PRO A 596 -34.93 126.77 -9.29
N GLU A 597 -35.94 126.90 -10.14
CA GLU A 597 -37.15 126.09 -10.07
C GLU A 597 -36.86 124.70 -10.67
N HIS A 598 -37.25 123.66 -9.95
CA HIS A 598 -36.89 122.27 -10.25
C HIS A 598 -37.91 121.70 -11.23
N VAL A 599 -37.50 121.43 -12.47
CA VAL A 599 -38.26 120.57 -13.37
C VAL A 599 -37.91 119.13 -13.01
N LEU A 600 -38.91 118.40 -12.53
CA LEU A 600 -38.89 116.95 -12.49
C LEU A 600 -39.18 116.47 -13.92
N MET A 601 -38.29 115.66 -14.48
CA MET A 601 -38.60 114.85 -15.66
C MET A 601 -39.36 113.61 -15.18
N ASP A 602 -40.25 113.05 -15.99
CA ASP A 602 -40.87 111.75 -15.68
C ASP A 602 -39.85 110.62 -15.89
N ASP A 603 -39.95 109.54 -15.12
CA ASP A 603 -39.01 108.39 -15.22
C ASP A 603 -39.01 107.79 -16.65
N ASP A 604 -40.16 107.84 -17.33
CA ASP A 604 -40.34 107.43 -18.74
C ASP A 604 -39.46 108.23 -19.74
N GLU A 605 -38.95 109.42 -19.39
CA GLU A 605 -38.06 110.23 -20.25
C GLU A 605 -36.56 109.90 -20.05
N GLU A 606 -36.13 109.41 -18.87
CA GLU A 606 -34.74 108.93 -18.69
C GLU A 606 -34.50 107.61 -19.42
N GLU A 607 -35.46 106.67 -19.41
CA GLU A 607 -35.32 105.40 -20.15
C GLU A 607 -35.22 105.61 -21.68
N GLN A 608 -35.90 106.63 -22.22
CA GLN A 608 -35.83 106.95 -23.65
C GLN A 608 -34.50 107.62 -24.06
N LEU A 609 -33.87 108.39 -23.18
CA LEU A 609 -32.53 108.96 -23.41
C LEU A 609 -31.43 107.89 -23.35
N LEU A 610 -31.59 106.89 -22.48
CA LEU A 610 -30.67 105.75 -22.36
C LEU A 610 -30.77 104.75 -23.53
N PHE A 611 -31.81 104.82 -24.37
CA PHE A 611 -31.98 103.92 -25.52
C PHE A 611 -31.30 104.41 -26.82
N PHE A 612 -30.86 105.67 -26.88
CA PHE A 612 -30.29 106.29 -28.09
C PHE A 612 -29.10 107.23 -27.82
N THR A 613 -28.24 106.91 -26.84
CA THR A 613 -26.95 107.59 -26.59
C THR A 613 -25.79 106.59 -26.53
#